data_AF-A0A2U3RMC7-F1
#
_entry.id   AF-A0A2U3RMC7-F1
#
_cell.length_a   1.000
_cell.length_b   1.000
_cell.length_c   1.000
_cell.angle_alpha   90.00
_cell.angle_beta   90.00
_cell.angle_gamma   90.00
#
_symmetry.space_group_name_H-M   'P 1'
#
loop_
_entity.id
_entity.type
_entity.pdbx_description
1 polymer ?
#
loop_
_entity_poly.entity_id
_entity_poly.type
_entity_poly.pdbx_seq_one_letter_code
_entity_poly.pdbx_strand_id
1 'polypeptide(L)'
;MKEQFNRAQRIALDNPTLENVIAAQRLQKQIMEKSHKFATMWQLATLLDYQLINAHEPSNSLHRKLYQEKSEQENDLKLKNIAKN
;
A
#
# COMPACT_ATOMS: atom_id res chain seq x y z
N MET A 1 3.20 2.19 -19.63
CA MET A 1 4.32 2.81 -18.88
C MET A 1 5.40 1.79 -18.49
N LYS A 2 5.05 0.72 -17.75
CA LYS A 2 6.00 -0.35 -17.39
C LYS A 2 6.62 -1.03 -18.62
N GLU A 3 5.83 -1.33 -19.64
CA GLU A 3 6.31 -1.91 -20.89
C GLU A 3 7.26 -1.00 -21.68
N GLN A 4 7.00 0.31 -21.68
CA GLN A 4 7.85 1.31 -22.35
C GLN A 4 9.20 1.44 -21.63
N PHE A 5 9.19 1.43 -20.30
CA PHE A 5 10.42 1.39 -19.51
C PHE A 5 11.20 0.09 -19.76
N ASN A 6 10.55 -1.07 -19.76
CA ASN A 6 11.21 -2.36 -20.03
C ASN A 6 11.86 -2.38 -21.43
N ARG A 7 11.20 -1.78 -22.43
CA ARG A 7 11.77 -1.63 -23.78
C ARG A 7 12.97 -0.68 -23.79
N ALA A 8 12.85 0.50 -23.17
CA ALA A 8 13.95 1.46 -23.08
C ALA A 8 15.15 0.90 -22.30
N GLN A 9 14.89 0.13 -21.24
CA GLN A 9 15.89 -0.54 -20.44
C GLN A 9 16.60 -1.63 -21.25
N ARG A 10 15.86 -2.45 -22.00
CA ARG A 10 16.46 -3.45 -22.89
C ARG A 10 17.32 -2.80 -23.97
N ILE A 11 16.84 -1.73 -24.61
CA ILE A 11 17.62 -0.99 -25.62
C ILE A 11 18.90 -0.39 -25.01
N ALA A 12 18.83 0.19 -23.81
CA ALA A 12 20.00 0.74 -23.12
C ALA A 12 20.99 -0.34 -22.65
N LEU A 13 20.51 -1.54 -22.31
CA LEU A 13 21.36 -2.68 -21.95
C LEU A 13 22.02 -3.32 -23.19
N ASP A 14 21.28 -3.43 -24.29
CA ASP A 14 21.77 -4.01 -25.54
C ASP A 14 22.71 -3.03 -26.28
N ASN A 15 22.46 -1.72 -26.18
CA ASN A 15 23.31 -0.67 -26.76
C ASN A 15 23.43 0.54 -25.81
N PRO A 16 24.49 0.58 -24.97
CA PRO A 16 24.65 1.58 -23.92
C PRO A 16 25.19 2.92 -24.45
N THR A 17 24.39 3.61 -25.26
CA THR A 17 24.65 5.00 -25.66
C THR A 17 24.09 5.98 -24.64
N LEU A 18 24.68 7.19 -24.56
CA LEU A 18 24.23 8.24 -23.66
C LEU A 18 22.75 8.59 -23.84
N GLU A 19 22.27 8.64 -25.10
CA GLU A 19 20.88 8.93 -25.42
C GLU A 19 19.93 7.85 -24.91
N ASN A 20 20.27 6.57 -25.10
CA ASN A 20 19.44 5.45 -24.65
C ASN A 20 19.36 5.39 -23.12
N VAL A 21 20.49 5.64 -22.44
CA VAL A 21 20.54 5.69 -20.98
C VAL A 21 19.71 6.86 -20.43
N ILE A 22 19.80 8.06 -21.03
CA ILE A 22 18.98 9.22 -20.64
C ILE A 22 17.49 8.93 -20.85
N ALA A 23 17.11 8.27 -21.95
CA ALA A 23 15.72 7.90 -22.21
C ALA A 23 15.18 6.94 -21.15
N ALA A 24 15.94 5.90 -20.80
CA ALA A 24 15.57 4.96 -19.73
C ALA A 24 15.49 5.66 -18.36
N GLN A 25 16.44 6.54 -18.05
CA GLN A 25 16.48 7.28 -16.78
C GLN A 25 15.30 8.25 -16.63
N ARG A 26 14.88 8.94 -17.70
CA ARG A 26 13.69 9.81 -17.67
C ARG A 26 12.42 9.02 -17.38
N LEU A 27 12.28 7.84 -17.99
CA LEU A 27 11.14 6.94 -17.73
C LEU A 27 11.18 6.39 -16.31
N GLN A 28 12.37 6.05 -15.79
CA GLN A 28 12.55 5.64 -14.40
C GLN A 28 12.09 6.74 -13.43
N LYS A 29 12.47 8.00 -13.67
CA LYS A 29 12.07 9.12 -12.83
C LYS A 29 10.55 9.26 -12.75
N GLN A 30 9.86 9.19 -13.89
CA GLN A 30 8.39 9.27 -13.93
C GLN A 30 7.72 8.10 -13.20
N ILE A 31 8.28 6.88 -13.31
CA ILE A 31 7.79 5.72 -12.55
C ILE A 31 7.97 5.98 -11.05
N MET A 32 9.15 6.45 -10.64
CA MET A 32 9.44 6.70 -9.23
C MET A 32 8.54 7.78 -8.63
N GLU A 33 8.25 8.86 -9.35
CA GLU A 33 7.31 9.91 -8.92
C GLU A 33 5.88 9.36 -8.75
N LYS A 34 5.41 8.51 -9.67
CA LYS A 34 4.09 7.87 -9.55
C LYS A 34 4.04 6.86 -8.41
N SER A 35 5.08 6.06 -8.24
CA SER A 35 5.24 5.12 -7.13
C SER A 35 5.25 5.84 -5.78
N HIS A 36 5.92 6.99 -5.70
CA HIS A 36 5.92 7.79 -4.49
C HIS A 36 4.53 8.31 -4.14
N LYS A 37 3.80 8.90 -5.10
CA LYS A 37 2.40 9.33 -4.90
C LYS A 37 1.49 8.18 -4.48
N PHE A 38 1.67 7.02 -5.10
CA PHE A 38 0.95 5.81 -4.73
C PHE A 38 1.26 5.38 -3.31
N ALA A 39 2.53 5.33 -2.91
CA ALA A 39 2.94 4.95 -1.55
C ALA A 39 2.35 5.89 -0.49
N THR A 40 2.34 7.20 -0.75
CA THR A 40 1.71 8.18 0.16
C THR A 40 0.21 7.95 0.29
N MET A 41 -0.48 7.73 -0.84
CA MET A 41 -1.93 7.46 -0.82
C MET A 41 -2.24 6.10 -0.19
N TRP A 42 -1.39 5.11 -0.42
CA TRP A 42 -1.47 3.78 0.18
C TRP A 42 -1.34 3.89 1.69
N GLN A 43 -0.33 4.61 2.19
CA GLN A 43 -0.15 4.85 3.61
C GLN A 43 -1.35 5.60 4.22
N LEU A 44 -1.88 6.61 3.52
CA LEU A 44 -3.08 7.31 3.96
C LEU A 44 -4.31 6.40 4.01
N ALA A 45 -4.54 5.58 2.98
CA ALA A 45 -5.63 4.62 2.94
C ALA A 45 -5.53 3.62 4.10
N THR A 46 -4.33 3.11 4.37
CA THR A 46 -4.05 2.26 5.53
C THR A 46 -4.32 2.96 6.87
N LEU A 47 -4.06 4.27 6.97
CA LEU A 47 -4.39 5.06 8.18
C LEU A 47 -5.90 5.36 8.30
N LEU A 48 -6.66 5.40 7.21
CA LEU A 48 -8.09 5.66 7.25
C LEU A 48 -8.91 4.38 7.42
N ASP A 49 -8.47 3.30 6.80
CA ASP A 49 -9.14 2.01 6.80
C ASP A 49 -8.28 0.97 7.54
N TYR A 50 -8.64 0.76 8.82
CA TYR A 50 -7.97 -0.19 9.69
C TYR A 50 -8.18 -1.66 9.28
N GLN A 51 -9.15 -1.96 8.41
CA GLN A 51 -9.40 -3.33 7.93
C GLN A 51 -8.37 -3.78 6.89
N LEU A 52 -7.64 -2.82 6.28
CA LEU A 52 -6.57 -3.08 5.32
C LEU A 52 -5.23 -3.36 5.99
N ILE A 53 -5.12 -3.17 7.32
CA ILE A 53 -3.96 -3.56 8.13
C ILE A 53 -4.16 -5.00 8.58
N ASN A 54 -3.10 -5.81 8.56
CA ASN A 54 -3.11 -7.16 9.14
C ASN A 54 -3.79 -7.12 10.51
N ALA A 55 -4.92 -7.83 10.63
CA ALA A 55 -5.82 -7.84 11.79
C ALA A 55 -5.18 -8.37 13.10
N HIS A 56 -3.86 -8.58 13.13
CA HIS A 56 -3.12 -9.06 14.28
C HIS A 56 -2.25 -8.01 14.96
N GLU A 57 -2.00 -6.85 14.35
CA GLU A 57 -1.31 -5.78 15.07
C GLU A 57 -1.60 -4.38 14.51
N PRO A 58 -2.35 -3.54 15.24
CA PRO A 58 -2.58 -2.16 14.81
C PRO A 58 -1.27 -1.36 14.96
N SER A 59 -0.71 -0.90 13.85
CA SER A 59 0.53 -0.10 13.82
C SER A 59 0.41 1.28 14.47
N ASN A 60 -0.79 1.69 14.90
CA ASN A 60 -1.07 3.00 15.50
C ASN A 60 -1.94 2.85 16.76
N SER A 61 -1.60 3.56 17.84
CA SER A 61 -2.28 3.51 19.14
C SER A 61 -3.75 3.92 19.09
N LEU A 62 -4.13 4.81 18.16
CA LEU A 62 -5.54 5.17 17.90
C LEU A 62 -6.32 3.99 17.31
N HIS A 63 -5.71 3.26 16.38
CA HIS A 63 -6.34 2.09 15.75
C HIS A 63 -6.50 0.93 16.73
N ARG A 64 -5.61 0.81 17.73
CA ARG A 64 -5.76 -0.17 18.80
C ARG A 64 -7.05 0.03 19.59
N LYS A 65 -7.41 1.27 19.91
CA LYS A 65 -8.64 1.58 20.66
C LYS A 65 -9.90 1.25 19.86
N LEU A 66 -9.96 1.67 18.59
CA LEU A 66 -11.11 1.37 17.71
C LEU A 66 -11.28 -0.14 17.49
N TYR A 67 -10.16 -0.87 17.36
CA TYR A 67 -10.19 -2.33 17.24
C TYR A 67 -10.70 -3.00 18.53
N GLN A 68 -10.24 -2.53 19.70
CA GLN A 68 -10.72 -2.99 20.99
C GLN A 68 -12.22 -2.76 21.15
N GLU A 69 -12.71 -1.55 20.86
CA GLU A 69 -14.15 -1.21 20.94
C GLU A 69 -14.99 -2.12 20.03
N LYS A 70 -14.54 -2.38 18.80
CA LYS A 70 -15.26 -3.27 17.89
C LYS A 70 -15.24 -4.73 18.36
N SER A 71 -14.10 -5.20 18.86
CA SER A 71 -14.00 -6.54 19.44
C SER A 71 -14.88 -6.70 20.67
N GLU A 72 -15.00 -5.66 21.50
CA GLU A 72 -15.88 -5.62 22.67
C GLU A 72 -17.34 -5.65 22.24
N GLN A 73 -17.75 -4.87 21.24
CA GLN A 73 -19.11 -4.94 20.67
C GLN A 73 -19.46 -6.32 20.13
N GLU A 74 -18.56 -6.96 19.38
CA GLU A 74 -18.78 -8.31 18.86
C GLU A 74 -18.89 -9.34 19.99
N ASN A 75 -18.08 -9.22 21.04
CA ASN A 75 -18.17 -10.08 22.22
C ASN A 75 -19.46 -9.86 23.01
N ASP A 76 -19.89 -8.61 23.19
CA ASP A 76 -21.16 -8.27 23.84
C ASP A 76 -22.36 -8.85 23.09
N LEU A 77 -22.35 -8.80 21.76
CA LEU A 77 -23.37 -9.43 20.92
C LEU A 77 -23.39 -10.96 21.12
N LYS A 78 -22.22 -11.60 21.17
CA LYS A 78 -22.11 -13.05 21.43
C LYS A 78 -22.61 -13.40 22.83
N LEU A 79 -22.23 -12.64 23.86
CA LEU A 79 -22.68 -12.84 25.24
C LEU A 79 -24.20 -12.70 25.36
N LYS A 80 -24.80 -11.68 24.71
CA LYS A 80 -26.26 -11.51 24.66
C LYS A 80 -26.97 -12.68 23.97
N ASN A 81 -26.36 -13.25 22.95
CA ASN A 81 -26.93 -14.41 22.26
C ASN A 81 -26.83 -15.70 23.08
N ILE A 82 -25.72 -15.89 23.80
CA ILE A 82 -25.56 -17.04 24.71
C ILE A 82 -26.52 -16.93 25.90
N ALA A 83 -26.68 -15.74 26.48
CA ALA A 83 -27.58 -15.52 27.62
C ALA A 83 -29.08 -15.62 27.27
N LYS A 84 -29.43 -15.63 25.98
CA LYS A 84 -30.81 -15.82 25.50
C LYS A 84 -31.16 -17.30 25.23
N ASN A 85 -30.17 -18.20 25.21
CA ASN A 85 -30.36 -19.65 25.17
C ASN A 85 -30.42 -20.21 26.59
#